data_AF-A0A6G3WPD8-F1
#
_entry.id   AF-A0A6G3WPD8-F1
#
_cell.length_a   1.000
_cell.length_b   1.000
_cell.length_c   1.000
_cell.angle_alpha   90.00
_cell.angle_beta   90.00
_cell.angle_gamma   90.00
#
_symmetry.space_group_name_H-M   'P 1'
#
loop_
_entity.id
_entity.type
_entity.pdbx_description
1 polymer ?
#
loop_
_entity_poly.entity_id
_entity_poly.type
_entity_poly.pdbx_seq_one_letter_code
_entity_poly.pdbx_strand_id
1 'polypeptide(L)' 'MLLTIDVGNTHTVLGLFDGEEIVEHWRISTDARRTADELAVLLQGLMGMHPLLGMELGDGIEGIAICATVPSVL' A
#
# COMPACT_ATOMS: atom_id res chain seq x y z
N MET A 1 -4.42 -12.39 1.73
CA MET A 1 -4.85 -11.05 2.21
C MET A 1 -5.08 -10.07 1.06
N LEU A 2 -5.87 -9.02 1.26
CA LEU A 2 -6.14 -7.95 0.28
C LEU A 2 -5.42 -6.66 0.69
N LEU A 3 -4.61 -6.08 -0.20
CA LEU A 3 -4.05 -4.74 -0.03
C LEU A 3 -4.98 -3.71 -0.70
N THR A 4 -5.51 -2.80 0.09
CA THR A 4 -6.32 -1.67 -0.40
C THR A 4 -5.51 -0.38 -0.36
N ILE A 5 -5.67 0.46 -1.37
CA ILE A 5 -4.95 1.72 -1.50
C ILE A 5 -5.94 2.83 -1.83
N ASP A 6 -5.97 3.86 -1.00
CA ASP A 6 -6.76 5.08 -1.23
C ASP A 6 -5.81 6.27 -1.47
N VAL A 7 -5.81 6.78 -2.70
CA VAL A 7 -4.97 7.89 -3.13
C VAL A 7 -5.78 9.19 -3.12
N GLY A 8 -5.61 9.96 -2.05
CA GLY A 8 -6.14 11.32 -1.91
C GLY A 8 -5.14 12.39 -2.38
N ASN A 9 -5.57 13.65 -2.37
CA ASN A 9 -4.70 14.78 -2.74
C ASN A 9 -3.49 14.93 -1.80
N THR A 10 -3.68 14.72 -0.49
CA THR A 10 -2.65 14.97 0.53
C THR A 10 -1.97 13.68 0.99
N HIS A 11 -2.74 12.60 1.09
CA HIS A 11 -2.25 11.33 1.63
C HIS A 11 -2.69 10.17 0.75
N THR A 12 -1.79 9.20 0.61
CA THR A 12 -2.11 7.84 0.18
C THR A 12 -2.19 6.97 1.42
N VAL A 13 -3.32 6.26 1.60
CA VAL A 13 -3.54 5.32 2.69
C VAL A 13 -3.48 3.91 2.14
N LEU A 14 -2.74 3.04 2.83
CA LEU A 14 -2.65 1.62 2.53
C LEU A 14 -3.32 0.85 3.66
N GLY A 15 -4.21 -0.08 3.34
CA GLY A 15 -4.89 -0.93 4.31
C GLY A 15 -4.72 -2.40 3.96
N LEU A 16 -4.28 -3.20 4.93
CA LEU A 16 -4.15 -4.65 4.79
C LEU A 16 -5.37 -5.32 5.42
N PHE A 17 -6.09 -6.10 4.62
CA PHE A 17 -7.28 -6.83 5.03
C PHE A 17 -7.03 -8.33 5.06
N ASP A 18 -7.43 -8.98 6.16
CA ASP A 18 -7.58 -10.42 6.27
C ASP A 18 -9.08 -10.75 6.38
N GLY A 19 -9.66 -11.25 5.28
CA GLY A 19 -11.11 -11.35 5.14
C GLY A 19 -11.80 -9.98 5.25
N GLU A 20 -12.60 -9.80 6.30
CA GLU A 20 -13.35 -8.56 6.57
C GLU A 20 -12.65 -7.65 7.61
N GLU A 21 -11.53 -8.10 8.19
CA GLU A 21 -10.83 -7.36 9.25
C GLU A 21 -9.64 -6.56 8.70
N ILE A 22 -9.48 -5.34 9.19
CA ILE A 22 -8.28 -4.54 8.94
C ILE A 22 -7.22 -4.95 9.95
N VAL A 23 -6.15 -5.58 9.46
CA VAL A 23 -5.05 -6.05 10.32
C VAL A 23 -3.92 -5.03 10.44
N GLU A 24 -3.77 -4.13 9.46
CA GLU A 24 -2.81 -3.02 9.53
C GLU A 24 -3.18 -1.89 8.54
N HIS A 25 -2.71 -0.67 8.80
CA HIS A 25 -2.77 0.42 7.85
C HIS A 25 -1.57 1.37 7.95
N TRP A 26 -1.18 1.95 6.81
CA TRP A 26 -0.14 2.96 6.73
C TRP A 26 -0.65 4.21 6.02
N ARG A 27 -0.01 5.34 6.32
CA ARG A 27 -0.29 6.61 5.66
C ARG A 27 1.01 7.26 5.22
N ILE A 28 1.04 7.64 3.96
CA ILE A 28 2.15 8.38 3.37
C ILE A 28 1.62 9.62 2.67
N SER A 29 2.48 10.63 2.46
CA SER A 29 2.13 11.76 1.62
C SER A 29 1.95 11.31 0.17
N THR A 30 0.91 11.84 -0.48
CA THR A 30 0.74 11.69 -1.93
C THR A 30 1.81 12.49 -2.64
N ASP A 31 2.61 11.83 -3.49
CA ASP A 31 3.57 12.51 -4.36
C ASP A 31 3.48 11.92 -5.77
N ALA A 32 2.91 12.69 -6.69
CA ALA A 32 2.75 12.32 -8.09
C ALA A 32 4.08 12.26 -8.87
N ARG A 33 5.19 12.68 -8.26
CA ARG A 33 6.53 12.58 -8.86
C ARG A 33 7.26 11.31 -8.44
N ARG A 34 6.71 10.57 -7.46
CA ARG A 34 7.31 9.33 -6.99
C ARG A 34 7.23 8.28 -8.08
N THR A 35 8.37 7.70 -8.42
CA THR A 35 8.48 6.61 -9.38
C THR A 35 7.98 5.29 -8.78
N ALA A 36 7.70 4.31 -9.64
CA ALA A 36 7.29 2.98 -9.20
C ALA A 36 8.36 2.31 -8.31
N ASP A 37 9.65 2.49 -8.62
CA ASP A 37 10.75 1.92 -7.83
C ASP A 37 10.85 2.55 -6.44
N GLU A 38 10.69 3.87 -6.34
CA GLU A 38 10.64 4.57 -5.05
C GLU A 38 9.42 4.13 -4.23
N LEU A 39 8.28 3.90 -4.88
CA LEU A 39 7.10 3.36 -4.21
C LEU A 39 7.36 1.93 -3.71
N ALA A 40 8.00 1.07 -4.50
CA ALA A 40 8.34 -0.29 -4.09
C ALA A 40 9.26 -0.32 -2.86
N VAL A 41 10.30 0.52 -2.83
CA VAL A 41 11.20 0.64 -1.65
C VAL A 41 10.42 1.08 -0.42
N LEU A 42 9.54 2.07 -0.58
CA LEU A 42 8.71 2.57 0.51
C LEU A 42 7.73 1.49 1.01
N LEU A 43 7.06 0.77 0.11
CA LEU A 43 6.15 -0.31 0.45
C LEU A 43 6.88 -1.45 1.14
N GLN A 44 8.07 -1.82 0.67
CA GLN A 44 8.87 -2.85 1.30
C GLN A 44 9.30 -2.46 2.72
N GLY A 45 9.64 -1.19 2.96
CA GLY A 45 9.94 -0.68 4.30
C GLY A 45 8.74 -0.70 5.25
N LEU A 46 7.53 -0.42 4.76
CA LEU A 46 6.30 -0.42 5.56
C LEU A 46 5.79 -1.84 5.84
N MET A 47 5.78 -2.69 4.81
CA MET A 47 5.17 -4.00 4.80
C MET A 47 6.12 -5.10 5.28
N GLY A 48 7.41 -5.02 4.95
CA GLY A 48 8.39 -6.06 5.27
C GLY A 48 8.70 -6.22 6.76
N MET A 49 8.16 -5.35 7.62
CA MET A 49 8.24 -5.50 9.08
C MET A 49 7.00 -6.16 9.69
N HIS A 50 5.95 -6.42 8.91
CA HIS A 50 4.68 -6.88 9.44
C HIS A 50 4.68 -8.41 9.64
N PRO A 51 4.34 -8.95 10.84
CA PRO A 51 4.44 -10.39 11.12
C PRO A 51 3.59 -11.32 10.24
N LEU A 52 2.51 -10.78 9.64
CA LEU A 52 1.63 -11.53 8.74
C LEU A 52 2.09 -11.50 7.28
N LEU A 53 3.06 -10.64 6.94
CA LEU A 53 3.64 -10.55 5.60
C LEU A 53 4.98 -11.29 5.59
N GLY A 54 5.30 -11.94 4.48
CA GLY A 54 6.58 -12.64 4.33
C GLY A 54 7.77 -11.70 4.18
N MET A 55 8.92 -12.26 3.82
CA MET A 55 10.17 -11.48 3.69
C MET A 55 10.22 -10.66 2.40
N GLU A 56 9.48 -11.08 1.37
CA GLU A 56 9.43 -10.40 0.08
C GLU A 56 8.18 -9.52 -0.04
N LEU A 57 8.31 -8.42 -0.78
CA LEU A 57 7.19 -7.53 -1.04
C LEU A 57 6.13 -8.27 -1.88
N GLY A 58 4.94 -8.45 -1.30
CA GLY A 58 3.83 -9.15 -1.94
C GLY A 58 3.55 -10.54 -1.35
N ASP A 59 4.42 -11.07 -0.49
CA ASP A 59 4.15 -12.32 0.22
C ASP A 59 2.84 -12.22 1.03
N GLY A 60 1.92 -13.16 0.81
CA GLY A 60 0.62 -13.19 1.48
C GLY A 60 -0.42 -12.20 0.92
N ILE A 61 -0.06 -11.39 -0.08
CA ILE A 61 -1.00 -10.52 -0.80
C ILE A 61 -1.56 -11.26 -2.01
N GLU A 62 -2.87 -11.47 -2.01
CA GLU A 62 -3.58 -12.20 -3.07
C GLU A 62 -4.24 -11.26 -4.09
N GLY A 63 -4.39 -9.99 -3.72
CA GLY A 63 -5.01 -8.98 -4.57
C GLY A 63 -4.72 -7.57 -4.10
N ILE A 64 -4.92 -6.63 -5.02
CA ILE A 64 -4.78 -5.19 -4.76
C ILE A 64 -6.02 -4.48 -5.29
N ALA A 65 -6.59 -3.58 -4.49
CA ALA A 65 -7.67 -2.69 -4.91
C ALA A 65 -7.25 -1.24 -4.70
N ILE A 66 -7.45 -0.39 -5.72
CA ILE A 66 -7.00 1.01 -5.70
C ILE A 66 -8.19 1.93 -5.98
N CYS A 67 -8.37 2.94 -5.12
CA CYS A 67 -9.23 4.09 -5.33
C CYS A 67 -8.33 5.32 -5.45
N ALA A 68 -8.49 6.14 -6.50
CA ALA A 68 -7.63 7.30 -6.70
C ALA A 68 -8.40 8.51 -7.21
N THR A 69 -8.15 9.65 -6.57
CA THR A 69 -8.62 10.98 -7.01
C THR A 69 -7.52 11.81 -7.67
N VAL A 70 -6.29 11.29 -7.72
CA VAL A 70 -5.09 11.94 -8.27
C VAL A 70 -4.54 11.10 -9.44
N PRO A 71 -4.94 11.36 -10.70
CA PRO A 71 -4.61 10.49 -11.83
C PRO A 71 -3.12 10.35 -12.12
N SER A 72 -2.31 11.36 -11.79
CA SER A 72 -0.86 11.38 -12.03
C SER A 72 -0.05 10.45 -11.12
N VAL A 73 -0.70 9.77 -10.17
CA VAL A 73 -0.07 8.75 -9.31
C VAL A 73 -0.20 7.34 -9.90
N LEU A 74 -1.13 7.13 -10.84
CA LEU A 74 -1.35 5.87 -11.54
C LEU A 74 -0.47 5.78 -12.80
#